data_AF-A0A3C0MBP7-F1
#
_entry.id   AF-A0A3C0MBP7-F1
#
_cell.length_a   1.000
_cell.length_b   1.000
_cell.length_c   1.000
_cell.angle_alpha   90.00
_cell.angle_beta   90.00
_cell.angle_gamma   90.00
#
_symmetry.space_group_name_H-M   'P 1'
#
loop_
_entity.id
_entity.type
_entity.pdbx_description
1 polymer ?
#
loop_
_entity_poly.entity_id
_entity_poly.type
_entity_poly.pdbx_seq_one_letter_code
_entity_poly.pdbx_strand_id
1 'polypeptide(L)' 'MTHLAAARDLGAHEFIGKPFSVRVLAQKISGLIESNRQFVHSKDYFGPDRRRRNEPYSQDRRVLTDRDPGVEVVYG' A
#
# COMPACT_ATOMS: atom_id res chain seq x y z
N MET A 1 2.48 -17.28 9.07
CA MET A 1 2.54 -15.93 8.44
C MET A 1 4.00 -15.54 8.31
N THR A 2 4.44 -15.02 7.16
CA THR A 2 5.82 -14.54 6.98
C THR A 2 5.98 -13.15 7.59
N HIS A 3 7.17 -12.80 8.10
CA HIS A 3 7.44 -11.46 8.67
C HIS A 3 7.13 -10.32 7.68
N LEU A 4 7.26 -10.58 6.38
CA LEU A 4 6.94 -9.63 5.32
C LEU A 4 5.43 -9.35 5.22
N ALA A 5 4.60 -10.38 5.37
CA ALA A 5 3.15 -10.23 5.40
C ALA A 5 2.72 -9.43 6.63
N ALA A 6 3.26 -9.77 7.80
CA ALA A 6 2.98 -9.05 9.05
C ALA A 6 3.41 -7.57 8.96
N ALA A 7 4.62 -7.28 8.48
CA ALA A 7 5.07 -5.89 8.32
C ALA A 7 4.21 -5.11 7.31
N ARG A 8 3.70 -5.76 6.26
CA ARG A 8 2.76 -5.14 5.31
C ARG A 8 1.41 -4.89 5.96
N ASP A 9 0.92 -5.83 6.76
CA ASP A 9 -0.35 -5.70 7.48
C ASP A 9 -0.28 -4.61 8.56
N LEU A 10 0.91 -4.33 9.11
CA LEU A 10 1.21 -3.22 10.02
C LEU A 10 1.47 -1.88 9.31
N GLY A 11 1.26 -1.81 7.99
CA GLY A 11 1.28 -0.55 7.24
C GLY A 11 2.63 -0.14 6.64
N ALA A 12 3.61 -1.03 6.54
CA ALA A 12 4.87 -0.71 5.86
C ALA A 12 4.64 -0.42 4.37
N HIS A 13 5.23 0.67 3.87
CA HIS A 13 5.05 1.11 2.49
C HIS A 13 5.84 0.29 1.47
N GLU A 14 7.10 -0.02 1.79
CA GLU A 14 8.07 -0.68 0.91
C GLU A 14 8.95 -1.65 1.70
N PHE A 15 9.48 -2.66 1.00
CA PHE A 15 10.43 -3.63 1.57
C PHE A 15 11.60 -3.83 0.61
N ILE A 16 12.79 -4.04 1.18
CA ILE A 16 14.00 -4.36 0.42
C ILE A 16 14.68 -5.55 1.10
N GLY A 17 15.03 -6.58 0.33
CA GLY A 17 15.87 -7.67 0.81
C GLY A 17 17.34 -7.27 0.73
N LYS A 18 18.17 -7.73 1.67
CA LYS A 18 19.63 -7.60 1.60
C LYS A 18 20.24 -8.75 0.77
N PRO A 19 21.42 -8.54 0.12
CA PRO A 19 22.05 -7.25 -0.14
C PRO A 19 21.29 -6.49 -1.23
N PHE A 20 21.20 -5.18 -1.10
CA PHE A 20 20.57 -4.30 -2.09
C PHE A 20 21.57 -3.27 -2.59
N SER A 21 21.36 -2.76 -3.79
CA SER A 21 22.16 -1.65 -4.31
C SER A 21 21.56 -0.30 -3.92
N VAL A 22 22.39 0.75 -3.92
CA VAL A 22 21.95 2.13 -3.70
C VAL A 22 20.86 2.52 -4.71
N ARG A 23 20.96 2.03 -5.95
CA ARG A 23 19.97 2.28 -7.00
C ARG A 23 18.57 1.77 -6.61
N VAL A 24 18.46 0.56 -6.07
CA VAL A 24 17.15 -0.01 -5.69
C VAL A 24 16.58 0.74 -4.49
N LEU A 25 17.43 1.14 -3.54
CA LEU A 25 17.00 1.97 -2.41
C LEU A 25 16.46 3.32 -2.88
N ALA A 26 17.22 4.02 -3.74
CA ALA A 26 16.82 5.30 -4.30
C ALA A 26 15.49 5.19 -5.06
N GLN A 27 15.31 4.16 -5.89
CA GLN A 27 14.06 3.93 -6.60
C GLN A 27 12.85 3.75 -5.66
N LYS A 28 13.03 3.06 -4.54
CA LYS A 28 11.96 2.90 -3.53
C LYS A 28 11.63 4.21 -2.85
N ILE A 29 12.63 5.02 -2.48
CA ILE A 29 12.41 6.33 -1.88
C ILE A 29 11.72 7.28 -2.87
N SER A 30 12.20 7.36 -4.11
CA SER A 30 11.57 8.16 -5.17
C SER A 30 10.12 7.76 -5.38
N GLY A 31 9.83 6.46 -5.47
CA GLY A 31 8.46 5.97 -5.64
C GLY A 31 7.52 6.34 -4.47
N LEU A 32 8.02 6.43 -3.24
CA LEU A 32 7.23 6.91 -2.09
C LEU A 32 6.84 8.38 -2.23
N ILE A 33 7.75 9.20 -2.76
CA ILE A 33 7.54 10.63 -2.92
C ILE A 33 6.65 10.90 -4.15
N GLU A 34 6.94 10.26 -5.27
CA GLU A 34 6.28 10.49 -6.56
C GLU A 34 4.89 9.83 -6.65
N SER A 35 4.68 8.72 -5.95
CA SER A 35 3.42 7.96 -5.98
C SER A 35 2.95 7.64 -4.56
N ASN A 36 2.72 8.68 -3.76
CA ASN A 36 2.19 8.47 -2.42
C ASN A 36 0.84 7.75 -2.51
N ARG A 37 0.75 6.59 -1.87
CA ARG A 37 -0.45 5.75 -1.91
C ARG A 37 -1.43 6.24 -0.84
N GLN A 38 -2.71 6.29 -1.21
CA GLN A 38 -3.78 6.57 -0.24
C GLN A 38 -3.71 5.63 0.96
N PHE A 39 -3.97 6.15 2.16
CA PHE A 39 -4.17 5.31 3.34
C PHE A 39 -5.61 4.81 3.38
N VAL A 40 -5.75 3.53 3.70
CA VAL A 40 -7.03 2.86 3.84
C VAL A 40 -7.26 2.59 5.32
N HIS A 41 -8.38 3.09 5.83
CA HIS A 41 -8.85 2.80 7.18
C HIS A 41 -10.09 1.91 7.11
N SER A 42 -10.01 0.73 7.69
CA SER A 42 -11.12 -0.21 7.86
C SER A 42 -11.06 -0.85 9.23
N LYS A 43 -12.11 -1.60 9.59
CA LYS A 43 -12.20 -2.32 10.86
C LYS A 43 -10.97 -3.20 11.16
N ASP A 44 -10.42 -3.83 10.12
CA ASP A 44 -9.38 -4.85 10.26
C ASP A 44 -8.02 -4.43 9.65
N TYR A 45 -7.92 -3.21 9.10
CA TYR A 45 -6.68 -2.71 8.52
C TYR A 45 -6.60 -1.19 8.56
N PHE A 46 -5.45 -0.68 8.98
CA PHE A 46 -5.05 0.70 8.78
C PHE A 46 -3.67 0.73 8.13
N GLY A 47 -3.55 1.39 6.97
CA GLY A 47 -2.28 1.54 6.27
C GLY A 47 -2.43 1.83 4.77
N PRO A 48 -1.32 1.96 4.03
CA PRO A 48 -1.36 2.34 2.61
C PRO A 48 -2.08 1.29 1.75
N ASP A 49 -2.81 1.72 0.71
CA ASP A 49 -3.61 0.85 -0.18
C ASP A 49 -2.77 -0.29 -0.73
N ARG A 50 -3.13 -1.53 -0.42
CA ARG A 50 -2.34 -2.73 -0.72
C ARG A 50 -2.21 -3.01 -2.23
N ARG A 51 -3.01 -2.36 -3.10
CA ARG A 51 -2.87 -2.49 -4.57
C ARG A 51 -1.70 -1.65 -5.07
N ARG A 52 -0.57 -2.30 -5.40
CA ARG A 52 0.60 -1.65 -6.03
C ARG A 52 0.56 -1.59 -7.55
N ARG A 53 -0.24 -2.44 -8.20
CA ARG A 53 -0.37 -2.52 -9.66
C ARG A 53 -1.84 -2.44 -10.03
N ASN A 54 -2.14 -1.78 -11.14
CA ASN A 54 -3.46 -1.82 -11.74
C ASN A 54 -3.56 -3.04 -12.66
N GLU A 55 -3.79 -4.21 -12.05
CA GLU A 55 -3.98 -5.46 -12.77
C GLU A 55 -5.48 -5.73 -12.96
N PRO A 56 -5.88 -6.30 -14.11
CA PRO A 56 -7.26 -6.72 -14.31
C PRO A 56 -7.64 -7.75 -13.23
N TYR A 57 -8.80 -7.56 -12.63
CA TYR A 57 -9.36 -8.43 -11.62
C TYR A 57 -10.70 -8.98 -12.12
N SER A 58 -11.07 -10.19 -11.69
CA SER A 58 -12.35 -10.81 -12.09
C SER A 58 -13.54 -10.09 -11.45
N GLN A 59 -13.48 -9.83 -10.15
CA GLN A 59 -14.49 -9.10 -9.39
C GLN A 59 -13.81 -8.19 -8.37
N ASP A 60 -14.23 -6.93 -8.28
CA ASP A 60 -13.73 -6.06 -7.23
C ASP A 60 -14.31 -6.54 -5.88
N ARG A 61 -13.43 -6.86 -4.94
CA ARG A 61 -13.78 -7.25 -3.57
C ARG A 61 -13.89 -6.05 -2.63
N ARG A 62 -13.56 -4.85 -3.10
CA ARG A 62 -13.83 -3.60 -2.38
C ARG A 62 -15.32 -3.31 -2.54
N VAL A 63 -16.06 -3.44 -1.44
CA VAL A 63 -17.47 -3.07 -1.40
C VAL A 63 -17.63 -1.55 -1.31
N LEU A 64 -16.68 -0.89 -0.64
CA LEU A 64 -16.63 0.55 -0.46
C LEU A 64 -15.47 1.14 -1.25
N THR A 65 -15.73 2.26 -1.92
CA THR A 65 -14.83 3.06 -2.76
C THR A 65 -14.66 4.45 -2.18
N ASP A 66 -13.71 5.21 -2.69
CA ASP A 66 -13.49 6.63 -2.37
C ASP A 66 -14.71 7.52 -2.64
N ARG A 67 -15.70 7.01 -3.38
CA ARG A 67 -16.96 7.72 -3.70
C ARG A 67 -18.08 7.46 -2.69
N ASP A 68 -17.91 6.50 -1.79
CA ASP A 68 -18.94 6.13 -0.84
C ASP A 68 -18.95 7.08 0.37
N PRO A 69 -20.14 7.53 0.83
CA PRO A 69 -20.27 8.60 1.84
C PRO A 69 -19.73 8.26 3.24
N GLY A 70 -19.25 7.03 3.47
CA GLY A 70 -18.61 6.58 4.71
C GLY A 70 -17.11 6.28 4.58
N VAL A 71 -16.50 6.57 3.42
CA VAL A 71 -15.07 6.36 3.19
C VAL A 71 -14.35 7.70 3.27
N GLU A 72 -13.53 7.87 4.29
CA GLU A 72 -12.62 9.01 4.40
C GLU A 72 -11.30 8.66 3.72
N VAL A 73 -10.97 9.39 2.65
CA VAL A 73 -9.64 9.31 2.03
C VAL A 73 -8.70 10.18 2.86
N VAL A 74 -7.86 9.53 3.66
CA VAL A 74 -6.81 10.20 4.41
C VAL A 74 -5.62 10.39 3.46
N TYR A 75 -5.42 11.63 3.01
CA TYR A 75 -4.18 12.02 2.34
C TYR A 75 -3.10 12.18 3.40
N GLY A 76 -2.04 11.38 3.28
CA GLY A 76 -0.82 11.52 4.07
C GLY A 76 0.16 12.49 3.45
#